data_AF-A0A271LN89-F1
#
_entry.id   AF-A0A271LN89-F1
#
_cell.length_a   1.000
_cell.length_b   1.000
_cell.length_c   1.000
_cell.angle_alpha   90.00
_cell.angle_beta   90.00
_cell.angle_gamma   90.00
#
_symmetry.space_group_name_H-M   'P 1'
#
loop_
_entity.id
_entity.type
_entity.pdbx_description
1 polymer ?
#
loop_
_entity_poly.entity_id
_entity_poly.type
_entity_poly.pdbx_seq_one_letter_code
_entity_poly.pdbx_strand_id
1 'polypeptide(L)'
;MSDDTLAGAASAENPAPGAAEAGKPAPAAVTAEPAKAAPAAAAATPGPAAPAAEAGKEPPPAEEEGPWGKDWRDKLAKGDAKRLERLARFASPEALLTAQEEAQRKISEGLKPKGKPGEKATAEEWAEYRKSNNIPEAVDDFVKAIVLPDKRTIGDDDKPVVAAFAERAIKKGIAPGDMAEMVDEYYALQEEQQFQQATADADFKKQAEADLKKEWGGDFTGNFAAMRPYFESVSPELFDNLMGGRMADGRKIGNHPDALRFFAAKAVAENPMATIVPAGGSSAESLHAEIATMEKRMKTDRAAWHKDTAAQERYRKLITARDKLKA
;
A
#
# COMPACT_ATOMS: atom_id res chain seq x y z
N MET A 1 22.37 19.24 35.69
CA MET A 1 21.65 20.10 34.72
C MET A 1 22.35 19.90 33.38
N SER A 2 21.86 18.92 32.62
CA SER A 2 22.13 18.64 31.19
C SER A 2 21.42 17.30 30.96
N ASP A 3 20.14 17.39 30.62
CA ASP A 3 19.26 16.24 30.38
C ASP A 3 19.03 16.19 28.87
N ASP A 4 19.74 15.31 28.18
CA ASP A 4 19.63 15.13 26.73
C ASP A 4 19.98 13.67 26.39
N THR A 5 18.94 12.85 26.21
CA THR A 5 19.10 11.47 25.73
C THR A 5 17.91 10.95 24.92
N LEU A 6 17.01 11.83 24.46
CA LEU A 6 15.84 11.46 23.64
C LEU A 6 15.22 12.66 22.91
N ALA A 7 15.97 13.27 21.99
CA ALA A 7 15.46 14.28 21.04
C ALA A 7 15.76 13.85 19.60
N GLY A 8 14.72 13.52 18.82
CA GLY A 8 14.93 13.04 17.44
C GLY A 8 13.73 12.47 16.70
N ALA A 9 12.62 13.23 16.58
CA ALA A 9 11.75 13.25 15.38
C ALA A 9 10.54 14.18 15.59
N ALA A 10 10.22 14.94 14.54
CA ALA A 10 9.23 16.01 14.45
C ALA A 10 7.79 15.71 14.96
N SER A 11 7.16 16.74 15.54
CA SER A 11 5.70 16.91 15.48
C SER A 11 5.30 17.75 14.25
N ALA A 12 4.25 17.32 13.56
CA ALA A 12 3.39 18.18 12.74
C ALA A 12 1.93 17.75 12.98
N GLU A 13 1.02 18.72 13.03
CA GLU A 13 -0.28 18.60 13.69
C GLU A 13 -1.41 19.00 12.73
N ASN A 14 -2.37 18.09 12.42
CA ASN A 14 -3.78 18.40 12.12
C ASN A 14 -4.67 17.11 11.91
N PRO A 15 -6.01 17.17 11.70
CA PRO A 15 -6.94 16.36 12.49
C PRO A 15 -7.76 15.32 11.71
N ALA A 16 -8.52 14.52 12.47
CA ALA A 16 -9.27 13.35 11.99
C ALA A 16 -10.62 13.65 11.30
N PRO A 17 -11.03 12.78 10.36
CA PRO A 17 -12.40 12.30 10.17
C PRO A 17 -12.55 10.87 10.74
N GLY A 18 -13.71 10.31 11.06
CA GLY A 18 -15.08 10.65 10.65
C GLY A 18 -15.76 9.36 10.15
N ALA A 19 -16.37 8.60 11.05
CA ALA A 19 -16.86 7.24 10.75
C ALA A 19 -18.10 7.22 9.83
N ALA A 20 -18.19 6.19 8.98
CA ALA A 20 -19.36 5.92 8.13
C ALA A 20 -19.81 4.45 8.28
N GLU A 21 -21.11 4.23 8.42
CA GLU A 21 -21.72 2.92 8.72
C GLU A 21 -21.92 2.01 7.50
N ALA A 22 -22.10 0.72 7.77
CA ALA A 22 -22.30 -0.33 6.77
C ALA A 22 -23.76 -0.48 6.31
N GLY A 23 -23.97 -0.65 4.99
CA GLY A 23 -25.26 -1.02 4.40
C GLY A 23 -25.40 -2.53 4.13
N LYS A 24 -26.54 -3.12 4.49
CA LYS A 24 -26.88 -4.54 4.24
C LYS A 24 -27.56 -4.77 2.86
N PRO A 25 -27.58 -6.01 2.32
CA PRO A 25 -27.88 -6.28 0.92
C PRO A 25 -29.35 -6.63 0.60
N ALA A 26 -29.68 -6.68 -0.69
CA ALA A 26 -30.95 -7.18 -1.25
C ALA A 26 -30.72 -8.33 -2.28
N PRO A 27 -31.74 -9.17 -2.59
CA PRO A 27 -31.47 -10.59 -2.93
C PRO A 27 -31.76 -11.05 -4.38
N ALA A 28 -31.14 -12.18 -4.70
CA ALA A 28 -31.47 -13.28 -5.63
C ALA A 28 -32.47 -13.07 -6.81
N ALA A 29 -32.03 -13.47 -8.00
CA ALA A 29 -32.87 -13.74 -9.18
C ALA A 29 -33.04 -15.26 -9.43
N VAL A 30 -34.16 -15.66 -10.05
CA VAL A 30 -34.52 -17.07 -10.33
C VAL A 30 -34.39 -17.39 -11.83
N THR A 31 -33.96 -18.61 -12.13
CA THR A 31 -33.73 -19.20 -13.47
C THR A 31 -34.99 -19.70 -14.18
N ALA A 32 -35.06 -19.58 -15.52
CA ALA A 32 -35.60 -20.60 -16.42
C ALA A 32 -35.24 -20.36 -17.92
N GLU A 33 -34.66 -21.37 -18.56
CA GLU A 33 -34.58 -21.63 -20.02
C GLU A 33 -35.53 -22.85 -20.31
N PRO A 34 -35.63 -23.53 -21.50
CA PRO A 34 -34.81 -23.50 -22.73
C PRO A 34 -35.52 -23.62 -24.11
N ALA A 35 -34.71 -23.63 -25.20
CA ALA A 35 -34.87 -24.42 -26.45
C ALA A 35 -36.04 -24.10 -27.45
N LYS A 36 -35.98 -24.33 -28.78
CA LYS A 36 -34.98 -24.68 -29.85
C LYS A 36 -35.76 -24.57 -31.21
N ALA A 37 -35.27 -24.18 -32.39
CA ALA A 37 -34.30 -24.85 -33.27
C ALA A 37 -33.96 -24.02 -34.54
N ALA A 38 -32.84 -24.34 -35.22
CA ALA A 38 -32.45 -23.86 -36.56
C ALA A 38 -32.83 -24.90 -37.66
N PRO A 39 -32.58 -24.68 -38.99
CA PRO A 39 -31.24 -24.72 -39.63
C PRO A 39 -30.95 -23.51 -40.58
N ALA A 40 -29.70 -23.05 -40.79
CA ALA A 40 -28.68 -23.51 -41.78
C ALA A 40 -29.14 -23.48 -43.26
N ALA A 41 -28.37 -23.08 -44.28
CA ALA A 41 -26.94 -22.69 -44.40
C ALA A 41 -26.83 -21.56 -45.49
N ALA A 42 -25.69 -21.07 -46.00
CA ALA A 42 -24.27 -21.45 -45.92
C ALA A 42 -23.34 -20.21 -46.01
N ALA A 43 -22.08 -20.35 -46.46
CA ALA A 43 -21.08 -19.28 -46.56
C ALA A 43 -20.45 -19.12 -47.95
N ALA A 44 -19.93 -17.93 -48.26
CA ALA A 44 -18.81 -17.71 -49.18
C ALA A 44 -18.15 -16.33 -48.94
N THR A 45 -16.86 -16.32 -48.63
CA THR A 45 -15.97 -15.14 -48.73
C THR A 45 -14.96 -15.35 -49.87
N PRO A 46 -14.63 -14.26 -50.58
CA PRO A 46 -13.25 -13.78 -50.68
C PRO A 46 -13.20 -12.30 -50.29
N GLY A 47 -12.11 -11.68 -49.86
CA GLY A 47 -10.70 -11.83 -50.25
C GLY A 47 -10.21 -10.43 -50.67
N PRO A 48 -9.13 -9.86 -50.11
CA PRO A 48 -8.90 -8.41 -50.14
C PRO A 48 -8.31 -7.91 -51.47
N ALA A 49 -8.71 -6.71 -51.88
CA ALA A 49 -8.14 -5.99 -53.02
C ALA A 49 -7.66 -4.58 -52.62
N ALA A 50 -6.43 -4.28 -53.02
CA ALA A 50 -5.81 -2.96 -53.13
C ALA A 50 -4.96 -3.00 -54.43
N PRO A 51 -4.39 -1.88 -54.97
CA PRO A 51 -4.43 -0.48 -54.53
C PRO A 51 -4.71 0.53 -55.70
N ALA A 52 -4.34 1.82 -55.51
CA ALA A 52 -4.02 2.82 -56.56
C ALA A 52 -5.18 3.35 -57.45
N ALA A 53 -5.11 4.53 -58.09
CA ALA A 53 -4.33 5.78 -57.92
C ALA A 53 -5.04 6.91 -58.74
N GLU A 54 -4.56 8.16 -58.67
CA GLU A 54 -5.04 9.24 -59.54
C GLU A 54 -4.73 9.00 -61.03
N ALA A 55 -5.77 9.03 -61.89
CA ALA A 55 -5.75 9.62 -63.24
C ALA A 55 -7.13 9.46 -63.91
N GLY A 56 -7.53 10.41 -64.75
CA GLY A 56 -8.68 10.25 -65.66
C GLY A 56 -9.78 11.30 -65.49
N LYS A 57 -9.71 12.35 -66.31
CA LYS A 57 -10.80 13.34 -66.45
C LYS A 57 -11.79 12.85 -67.52
N GLU A 58 -12.57 11.82 -67.20
CA GLU A 58 -13.66 11.37 -68.06
C GLU A 58 -14.95 12.18 -67.81
N PRO A 59 -15.75 12.49 -68.85
CA PRO A 59 -17.06 13.09 -68.67
C PRO A 59 -17.99 12.10 -67.95
N PRO A 60 -18.98 12.59 -67.17
CA PRO A 60 -19.94 11.70 -66.54
C PRO A 60 -20.67 10.85 -67.60
N PRO A 61 -20.85 9.53 -67.37
CA PRO A 61 -21.65 8.70 -68.27
C PRO A 61 -23.07 9.27 -68.37
N ALA A 62 -23.67 9.11 -69.55
CA ALA A 62 -24.90 9.80 -69.92
C ALA A 62 -26.03 9.55 -68.90
N GLU A 63 -26.70 10.64 -68.52
CA GLU A 63 -27.85 10.62 -67.63
C GLU A 63 -29.03 9.88 -68.31
N GLU A 64 -29.22 8.60 -67.96
CA GLU A 64 -30.55 8.01 -68.05
C GLU A 64 -31.52 8.78 -67.14
N GLU A 65 -32.75 9.00 -67.60
CA GLU A 65 -33.77 9.75 -66.85
C GLU A 65 -34.33 8.92 -65.69
N GLY A 66 -33.52 8.77 -64.64
CA GLY A 66 -33.99 8.29 -63.34
C GLY A 66 -35.06 9.23 -62.76
N PRO A 67 -35.92 8.74 -61.84
CA PRO A 67 -37.12 9.44 -61.36
C PRO A 67 -36.86 10.75 -60.60
N TRP A 68 -35.59 11.10 -60.36
CA TRP A 68 -35.14 12.30 -59.66
C TRP A 68 -34.89 13.51 -60.59
N GLY A 69 -34.71 13.26 -61.89
CA GLY A 69 -34.33 14.26 -62.89
C GLY A 69 -32.88 14.76 -62.74
N LYS A 70 -32.40 15.50 -63.74
CA LYS A 70 -30.99 15.95 -63.86
C LYS A 70 -30.59 16.92 -62.73
N ASP A 71 -31.48 17.84 -62.37
CA ASP A 71 -31.26 18.88 -61.34
C ASP A 71 -31.38 18.38 -59.89
N TRP A 72 -31.31 17.06 -59.64
CA TRP A 72 -31.47 16.49 -58.30
C TRP A 72 -30.43 17.04 -57.30
N ARG A 73 -29.22 17.36 -57.78
CA ARG A 73 -28.13 17.93 -56.98
C ARG A 73 -28.47 19.33 -56.48
N ASP A 74 -28.99 20.19 -57.36
CA ASP A 74 -29.44 21.55 -57.03
C ASP A 74 -30.63 21.54 -56.07
N LYS A 75 -31.62 20.68 -56.32
CA LYS A 75 -32.79 20.48 -55.44
C LYS A 75 -32.38 20.04 -54.03
N LEU A 76 -31.38 19.18 -53.92
CA LEU A 76 -30.88 18.68 -52.63
C LEU A 76 -29.91 19.65 -51.95
N ALA A 77 -29.12 20.42 -52.72
CA ALA A 77 -28.24 21.47 -52.23
C ALA A 77 -29.00 22.68 -51.66
N LYS A 78 -30.22 22.97 -52.14
CA LYS A 78 -31.07 24.10 -51.71
C LYS A 78 -30.35 25.46 -51.78
N GLY A 79 -29.53 25.66 -52.81
CA GLY A 79 -28.74 26.88 -53.01
C GLY A 79 -27.42 26.97 -52.22
N ASP A 80 -27.07 25.96 -51.41
CA ASP A 80 -25.77 25.90 -50.72
C ASP A 80 -24.68 25.38 -51.67
N ALA A 81 -23.84 26.30 -52.16
CA ALA A 81 -22.75 25.99 -53.08
C ALA A 81 -21.78 24.91 -52.54
N LYS A 82 -21.56 24.83 -51.22
CA LYS A 82 -20.69 23.80 -50.62
C LYS A 82 -21.36 22.43 -50.59
N ARG A 83 -22.70 22.37 -50.52
CA ARG A 83 -23.45 21.11 -50.70
C ARG A 83 -23.44 20.68 -52.15
N LEU A 84 -23.64 21.61 -53.08
CA LEU A 84 -23.62 21.33 -54.51
C LEU A 84 -22.25 20.76 -54.94
N GLU A 85 -21.14 21.36 -54.50
CA GLU A 85 -19.78 20.86 -54.77
C GLU A 85 -19.54 19.44 -54.19
N ARG A 86 -20.12 19.12 -53.03
CA ARG A 86 -20.07 17.77 -52.45
C ARG A 86 -20.93 16.78 -53.23
N LEU A 87 -22.12 17.20 -53.66
CA LEU A 87 -23.07 16.37 -54.41
C LEU A 87 -22.61 16.11 -55.86
N ALA A 88 -21.83 17.02 -56.44
CA ALA A 88 -21.19 16.85 -57.75
C ALA A 88 -20.19 15.67 -57.80
N ARG A 89 -19.74 15.16 -56.64
CA ARG A 89 -18.83 14.01 -56.53
C ARG A 89 -19.53 12.65 -56.71
N PHE A 90 -20.86 12.61 -56.64
CA PHE A 90 -21.64 11.38 -56.80
C PHE A 90 -22.28 11.32 -58.19
N ALA A 91 -22.08 10.21 -58.90
CA ALA A 91 -22.59 10.03 -60.26
C ALA A 91 -24.13 9.99 -60.33
N SER A 92 -24.79 9.45 -59.30
CA SER A 92 -26.25 9.37 -59.19
C SER A 92 -26.73 9.48 -57.73
N PRO A 93 -28.06 9.64 -57.49
CA PRO A 93 -28.64 9.56 -56.15
C PRO A 93 -28.37 8.23 -55.44
N GLU A 94 -28.33 7.13 -56.19
CA GLU A 94 -28.04 5.79 -55.68
C GLU A 94 -26.58 5.69 -55.22
N ALA A 95 -25.63 6.30 -55.94
CA ALA A 95 -24.24 6.37 -55.51
C ALA A 95 -24.06 7.21 -54.22
N LEU A 96 -24.88 8.26 -54.03
CA LEU A 96 -24.94 9.00 -52.77
C LEU A 96 -25.50 8.14 -51.63
N LEU A 97 -26.57 7.38 -51.88
CA LEU A 97 -27.15 6.46 -50.90
C LEU A 97 -26.14 5.39 -50.49
N THR A 98 -25.48 4.72 -51.44
CA THR A 98 -24.43 3.72 -51.16
C THR A 98 -23.28 4.32 -50.37
N ALA A 99 -22.82 5.53 -50.70
CA ALA A 99 -21.76 6.20 -49.94
C ALA A 99 -22.22 6.58 -48.51
N GLN A 100 -23.50 6.90 -48.33
CA GLN A 100 -24.06 7.18 -47.00
C GLN A 100 -24.29 5.89 -46.19
N GLU A 101 -24.69 4.79 -46.80
CA GLU A 101 -24.77 3.46 -46.18
C GLU A 101 -23.37 2.97 -45.78
N GLU A 102 -22.35 3.16 -46.62
CA GLU A 102 -20.96 2.88 -46.26
C GLU A 102 -20.44 3.77 -45.12
N ALA A 103 -20.76 5.07 -45.15
CA ALA A 103 -20.40 5.98 -44.08
C ALA A 103 -21.09 5.56 -42.78
N GLN A 104 -22.37 5.20 -42.83
CA GLN A 104 -23.14 4.73 -41.67
C GLN A 104 -22.66 3.35 -41.17
N ARG A 105 -22.19 2.48 -42.07
CA ARG A 105 -21.50 1.22 -41.72
C ARG A 105 -20.17 1.51 -41.01
N LYS A 106 -19.30 2.34 -41.58
CA LYS A 106 -18.01 2.77 -40.97
C LYS A 106 -18.21 3.49 -39.63
N ILE A 107 -19.30 4.25 -39.50
CA ILE A 107 -19.77 4.87 -38.26
C ILE A 107 -20.23 3.80 -37.26
N SER A 108 -21.01 2.80 -37.66
CA SER A 108 -21.44 1.68 -36.79
C SER A 108 -20.27 0.80 -36.33
N GLU A 109 -19.30 0.56 -37.21
CA GLU A 109 -18.07 -0.19 -36.97
C GLU A 109 -17.04 0.62 -36.14
N GLY A 110 -17.05 1.96 -36.22
CA GLY A 110 -16.04 2.86 -35.65
C GLY A 110 -16.49 3.75 -34.47
N LEU A 111 -17.79 3.92 -34.19
CA LEU A 111 -18.29 4.65 -33.00
C LEU A 111 -18.52 3.77 -31.78
N LYS A 112 -18.37 2.45 -31.89
CA LYS A 112 -17.93 1.71 -30.71
C LYS A 112 -16.46 2.10 -30.51
N PRO A 113 -16.08 2.80 -29.43
CA PRO A 113 -14.68 2.69 -29.02
C PRO A 113 -14.36 1.19 -28.94
N LYS A 114 -13.15 0.78 -29.32
CA LYS A 114 -12.67 -0.60 -29.09
C LYS A 114 -12.57 -0.81 -27.58
N GLY A 115 -13.72 -1.02 -26.96
CA GLY A 115 -13.87 -1.26 -25.54
C GLY A 115 -13.12 -2.55 -25.22
N LYS A 116 -12.63 -2.60 -23.98
CA LYS A 116 -11.97 -3.77 -23.40
C LYS A 116 -12.63 -5.07 -23.87
N PRO A 117 -11.91 -5.94 -24.62
CA PRO A 117 -12.49 -7.14 -25.19
C PRO A 117 -13.13 -8.02 -24.12
N GLY A 118 -14.23 -8.68 -24.48
CA GLY A 118 -14.93 -9.59 -23.57
C GLY A 118 -14.09 -10.83 -23.25
N GLU A 119 -14.51 -11.60 -22.24
CA GLU A 119 -13.82 -12.84 -21.84
C GLU A 119 -13.86 -13.95 -22.90
N LYS A 120 -14.70 -13.79 -23.93
CA LYS A 120 -14.81 -14.68 -25.09
C LYS A 120 -14.11 -14.13 -26.35
N ALA A 121 -13.46 -12.98 -26.27
CA ALA A 121 -12.73 -12.40 -27.40
C ALA A 121 -11.47 -13.24 -27.72
N THR A 122 -11.11 -13.25 -29.00
CA THR A 122 -9.95 -13.96 -29.54
C THR A 122 -8.63 -13.37 -29.05
N ALA A 123 -7.56 -14.14 -29.14
CA ALA A 123 -6.20 -13.65 -28.84
C ALA A 123 -5.80 -12.47 -29.75
N GLU A 124 -6.30 -12.43 -30.98
CA GLU A 124 -6.05 -11.37 -31.97
C GLU A 124 -6.73 -10.06 -31.57
N GLU A 125 -8.02 -10.08 -31.19
CA GLU A 125 -8.73 -8.91 -30.66
C GLU A 125 -8.07 -8.36 -29.38
N TRP A 126 -7.59 -9.24 -28.51
CA TRP A 126 -6.82 -8.85 -27.32
C TRP A 126 -5.45 -8.25 -27.65
N ALA A 127 -4.75 -8.76 -28.67
CA ALA A 127 -3.47 -8.20 -29.13
C ALA A 127 -3.66 -6.83 -29.80
N GLU A 128 -4.69 -6.65 -30.63
CA GLU A 128 -5.05 -5.34 -31.18
C GLU A 128 -5.40 -4.34 -30.09
N TYR A 129 -6.22 -4.73 -29.11
CA TYR A 129 -6.59 -3.87 -27.98
C TYR A 129 -5.36 -3.45 -27.17
N ARG A 130 -4.44 -4.38 -26.88
CA ARG A 130 -3.19 -4.04 -26.17
C ARG A 130 -2.36 -3.03 -26.96
N LYS A 131 -2.18 -3.25 -28.27
CA LYS A 131 -1.45 -2.33 -29.16
C LYS A 131 -2.10 -0.95 -29.24
N SER A 132 -3.44 -0.88 -29.33
CA SER A 132 -4.15 0.41 -29.40
C SER A 132 -4.18 1.20 -28.09
N ASN A 133 -4.00 0.53 -26.95
CA ASN A 133 -4.01 1.14 -25.61
C ASN A 133 -2.60 1.26 -24.99
N ASN A 134 -1.54 1.07 -25.78
CA ASN A 134 -0.13 1.12 -25.34
C ASN A 134 0.18 0.16 -24.17
N ILE A 135 -0.41 -1.04 -24.20
CA ILE A 135 -0.20 -2.10 -23.22
C ILE A 135 0.85 -3.07 -23.78
N PRO A 136 2.04 -3.21 -23.17
CA PRO A 136 3.02 -4.21 -23.61
C PRO A 136 2.49 -5.64 -23.47
N GLU A 137 2.91 -6.53 -24.38
CA GLU A 137 2.56 -7.96 -24.33
C GLU A 137 3.45 -8.75 -23.34
N ALA A 138 4.67 -8.27 -23.09
CA ALA A 138 5.62 -8.86 -22.14
C ALA A 138 5.54 -8.19 -20.77
N VAL A 139 5.64 -9.00 -19.70
CA VAL A 139 5.60 -8.54 -18.30
C VAL A 139 6.72 -7.54 -18.02
N ASP A 140 7.96 -7.84 -18.42
CA ASP A 140 9.11 -6.96 -18.17
C ASP A 140 8.95 -5.58 -18.81
N ASP A 141 8.38 -5.52 -20.01
CA ASP A 141 8.17 -4.25 -20.72
C ASP A 141 6.97 -3.48 -20.15
N PHE A 142 5.96 -4.18 -19.63
CA PHE A 142 4.89 -3.55 -18.85
C PHE A 142 5.44 -2.93 -17.55
N VAL A 143 6.26 -3.66 -16.80
CA VAL A 143 6.88 -3.16 -15.56
C VAL A 143 7.79 -1.96 -15.83
N LYS A 144 8.56 -1.95 -16.93
CA LYS A 144 9.34 -0.77 -17.38
C LYS A 144 8.47 0.42 -17.80
N ALA A 145 7.24 0.17 -18.26
CA ALA A 145 6.30 1.22 -18.66
C ALA A 145 5.50 1.81 -17.49
N ILE A 146 5.55 1.20 -16.29
CA ILE A 146 5.04 1.81 -15.06
C ILE A 146 5.98 2.94 -14.66
N VAL A 147 5.50 4.18 -14.75
CA VAL A 147 6.20 5.38 -14.28
C VAL A 147 5.40 5.97 -13.14
N LEU A 148 5.89 5.83 -11.91
CA LEU A 148 5.27 6.42 -10.73
C LEU A 148 5.41 7.95 -10.76
N PRO A 149 4.54 8.67 -10.01
CA PRO A 149 4.71 10.09 -9.75
C PRO A 149 6.13 10.43 -9.24
N ASP A 150 6.57 11.64 -9.57
CA ASP A 150 7.94 12.13 -9.33
C ASP A 150 9.07 11.28 -9.94
N LYS A 151 8.75 10.38 -10.86
CA LYS A 151 9.68 9.42 -11.48
C LYS A 151 10.32 8.46 -10.47
N ARG A 152 9.61 8.14 -9.38
CA ARG A 152 10.01 7.05 -8.48
C ARG A 152 10.10 5.74 -9.26
N THR A 153 11.06 4.90 -8.87
CA THR A 153 11.18 3.52 -9.35
C THR A 153 10.59 2.57 -8.32
N ILE A 154 9.94 1.50 -8.78
CA ILE A 154 9.51 0.39 -7.95
C ILE A 154 10.73 -0.21 -7.23
N GLY A 155 10.64 -0.39 -5.91
CA GLY A 155 11.71 -0.95 -5.09
C GLY A 155 12.08 -2.38 -5.51
N ASP A 156 13.34 -2.78 -5.30
CA ASP A 156 13.82 -4.11 -5.71
C ASP A 156 13.01 -5.26 -5.08
N ASP A 157 12.58 -5.09 -3.82
CA ASP A 157 11.75 -6.06 -3.09
C ASP A 157 10.31 -6.14 -3.62
N ASP A 158 9.79 -5.06 -4.21
CA ASP A 158 8.43 -5.00 -4.75
C ASP A 158 8.34 -5.49 -6.21
N LYS A 159 9.45 -5.50 -6.95
CA LYS A 159 9.50 -6.01 -8.34
C LYS A 159 8.80 -7.36 -8.56
N PRO A 160 9.02 -8.43 -7.74
CA PRO A 160 8.30 -9.69 -7.92
C PRO A 160 6.78 -9.56 -7.70
N VAL A 161 6.36 -8.69 -6.77
CA VAL A 161 4.94 -8.42 -6.49
C VAL A 161 4.30 -7.69 -7.67
N VAL A 162 4.94 -6.61 -8.15
CA VAL A 162 4.45 -5.83 -9.30
C VAL A 162 4.47 -6.67 -10.58
N ALA A 163 5.45 -7.55 -10.80
CA ALA A 163 5.48 -8.47 -11.94
C ALA A 163 4.25 -9.42 -11.95
N ALA A 164 3.87 -9.97 -10.80
CA ALA A 164 2.67 -10.81 -10.67
C ALA A 164 1.37 -10.02 -10.96
N PHE A 165 1.29 -8.76 -10.52
CA PHE A 165 0.17 -7.88 -10.89
C PHE A 165 0.19 -7.48 -12.37
N ALA A 166 1.37 -7.22 -12.96
CA ALA A 166 1.54 -6.85 -14.36
C ALA A 166 1.07 -7.98 -15.30
N GLU A 167 1.36 -9.25 -14.98
CA GLU A 167 0.81 -10.40 -15.72
C GLU A 167 -0.73 -10.38 -15.74
N ARG A 168 -1.36 -10.07 -14.60
CA ARG A 168 -2.82 -9.94 -14.48
C ARG A 168 -3.35 -8.69 -15.18
N ALA A 169 -2.60 -7.58 -15.16
CA ALA A 169 -2.91 -6.33 -15.84
C ALA A 169 -2.95 -6.52 -17.37
N ILE A 170 -1.91 -7.14 -17.95
CA ILE A 170 -1.83 -7.49 -19.38
C ILE A 170 -3.00 -8.41 -19.79
N LYS A 171 -3.32 -9.41 -18.96
CA LYS A 171 -4.46 -10.33 -19.19
C LYS A 171 -5.82 -9.63 -19.12
N LYS A 172 -5.97 -8.60 -18.29
CA LYS A 172 -7.21 -7.82 -18.15
C LYS A 172 -7.18 -6.49 -18.92
N GLY A 173 -6.16 -6.20 -19.72
CA GLY A 173 -6.05 -4.98 -20.50
C GLY A 173 -6.11 -3.70 -19.66
N ILE A 174 -5.43 -3.68 -18.51
CA ILE A 174 -5.20 -2.48 -17.70
C ILE A 174 -3.98 -1.75 -18.30
N ALA A 175 -4.00 -0.42 -18.41
CA ALA A 175 -2.88 0.32 -18.96
C ALA A 175 -1.73 0.46 -17.93
N PRO A 176 -0.46 0.61 -18.37
CA PRO A 176 0.65 0.87 -17.46
C PRO A 176 0.47 2.14 -16.61
N GLY A 177 -0.24 3.16 -17.13
CA GLY A 177 -0.61 4.37 -16.40
C GLY A 177 -1.58 4.10 -15.25
N ASP A 178 -2.70 3.41 -15.53
CA ASP A 178 -3.66 3.00 -14.48
C ASP A 178 -2.98 2.16 -13.39
N MET A 179 -2.06 1.28 -13.78
CA MET A 179 -1.29 0.48 -12.83
C MET A 179 -0.33 1.35 -12.00
N ALA A 180 0.28 2.38 -12.58
CA ALA A 180 1.15 3.30 -11.85
C ALA A 180 0.38 4.05 -10.75
N GLU A 181 -0.85 4.51 -11.04
CA GLU A 181 -1.73 5.12 -10.03
C GLU A 181 -2.08 4.13 -8.91
N MET A 182 -2.38 2.86 -9.23
CA MET A 182 -2.66 1.83 -8.22
C MET A 182 -1.46 1.49 -7.35
N VAL A 183 -0.24 1.48 -7.91
CA VAL A 183 1.00 1.22 -7.15
C VAL A 183 1.37 2.43 -6.29
N ASP A 184 1.13 3.65 -6.77
CA ASP A 184 1.36 4.87 -5.99
C ASP A 184 0.42 4.97 -4.78
N GLU A 185 -0.88 4.75 -4.99
CA GLU A 185 -1.88 4.66 -3.92
C GLU A 185 -1.52 3.55 -2.92
N TYR A 186 -1.05 2.38 -3.39
CA TYR A 186 -0.58 1.31 -2.51
C TYR A 186 0.58 1.75 -1.60
N TYR A 187 1.56 2.49 -2.14
CA TYR A 187 2.65 3.05 -1.34
C TYR A 187 2.15 4.12 -0.36
N ALA A 188 1.21 4.99 -0.77
CA ALA A 188 0.60 5.98 0.12
C ALA A 188 -0.13 5.31 1.30
N LEU A 189 -0.92 4.25 1.06
CA LEU A 189 -1.55 3.46 2.14
C LEU A 189 -0.51 2.74 3.02
N GLN A 190 0.63 2.33 2.46
CA GLN A 190 1.70 1.68 3.23
C GLN A 190 2.41 2.69 4.14
N GLU A 191 2.71 3.89 3.64
CA GLU A 191 3.24 5.00 4.43
C GLU A 191 2.26 5.44 5.53
N GLU A 192 0.97 5.56 5.20
CA GLU A 192 -0.07 5.89 6.19
C GLU A 192 -0.17 4.80 7.27
N GLN A 193 -0.19 3.52 6.91
CA GLN A 193 -0.18 2.44 7.90
C GLN A 193 1.07 2.45 8.78
N GLN A 194 2.26 2.72 8.21
CA GLN A 194 3.48 2.87 9.00
C GLN A 194 3.39 4.04 9.97
N PHE A 195 2.85 5.18 9.53
CA PHE A 195 2.65 6.36 10.37
C PHE A 195 1.63 6.12 11.49
N GLN A 196 0.47 5.53 11.19
CA GLN A 196 -0.54 5.15 12.17
C GLN A 196 0.04 4.15 13.19
N GLN A 197 0.78 3.14 12.72
CA GLN A 197 1.43 2.14 13.59
C GLN A 197 2.52 2.77 14.46
N ALA A 198 3.35 3.67 13.93
CA ALA A 198 4.37 4.39 14.69
C ALA A 198 3.75 5.29 15.78
N THR A 199 2.64 5.96 15.45
CA THR A 199 1.85 6.79 16.39
C THR A 199 1.27 5.92 17.51
N ALA A 200 0.60 4.81 17.16
CA ALA A 200 0.03 3.87 18.13
C ALA A 200 1.10 3.22 19.02
N ASP A 201 2.27 2.85 18.47
CA ASP A 201 3.41 2.36 19.24
C ASP A 201 3.93 3.43 20.23
N ALA A 202 4.00 4.70 19.80
CA ALA A 202 4.50 5.80 20.62
C ALA A 202 3.54 6.14 21.78
N ASP A 203 2.23 6.16 21.54
CA ASP A 203 1.25 6.43 22.57
C ASP A 203 1.11 5.25 23.55
N PHE A 204 1.14 4.01 23.05
CA PHE A 204 1.22 2.83 23.91
C PHE A 204 2.49 2.84 24.78
N LYS A 205 3.64 3.24 24.23
CA LYS A 205 4.89 3.43 24.99
C LYS A 205 4.74 4.47 26.10
N LYS A 206 4.17 5.66 25.80
CA LYS A 206 3.94 6.71 26.82
C LYS A 206 3.07 6.20 27.96
N GLN A 207 1.99 5.48 27.65
CA GLN A 207 1.10 4.89 28.66
C GLN A 207 1.82 3.82 29.49
N ALA A 208 2.52 2.90 28.84
CA ALA A 208 3.30 1.86 29.51
C ALA A 208 4.39 2.44 30.43
N GLU A 209 5.12 3.45 29.97
CA GLU A 209 6.11 4.15 30.79
C GLU A 209 5.47 4.85 32.00
N ALA A 210 4.31 5.49 31.83
CA ALA A 210 3.62 6.16 32.95
C ALA A 210 3.17 5.15 34.02
N ASP A 211 2.61 4.01 33.62
CA ASP A 211 2.21 2.94 34.52
C ASP A 211 3.43 2.32 35.24
N LEU A 212 4.52 2.03 34.52
CA LEU A 212 5.75 1.47 35.10
C LEU A 212 6.50 2.48 35.99
N LYS A 213 6.51 3.77 35.66
CA LYS A 213 7.07 4.83 36.53
C LYS A 213 6.27 4.97 37.82
N LYS A 214 4.94 4.82 37.76
CA LYS A 214 4.06 4.80 38.93
C LYS A 214 4.26 3.55 39.80
N GLU A 215 4.50 2.40 39.18
CA GLU A 215 4.70 1.11 39.86
C GLU A 215 6.09 0.98 40.51
N TRP A 216 7.15 1.33 39.78
CA TRP A 216 8.55 1.12 40.21
C TRP A 216 9.18 2.35 40.87
N GLY A 217 8.63 3.55 40.65
CA GLY A 217 9.13 4.79 41.23
C GLY A 217 10.63 4.99 40.95
N GLY A 218 11.42 5.11 42.03
CA GLY A 218 12.87 5.28 41.95
C GLY A 218 13.64 4.08 41.36
N ASP A 219 13.06 2.87 41.39
CA ASP A 219 13.70 1.68 40.80
C ASP A 219 13.51 1.62 39.25
N PHE A 220 12.71 2.52 38.65
CA PHE A 220 12.36 2.47 37.21
C PHE A 220 13.59 2.39 36.29
N THR A 221 14.54 3.31 36.43
CA THR A 221 15.76 3.35 35.61
C THR A 221 16.64 2.12 35.86
N GLY A 222 16.74 1.66 37.11
CA GLY A 222 17.50 0.46 37.45
C GLY A 222 16.92 -0.81 36.82
N ASN A 223 15.59 -0.95 36.84
CA ASN A 223 14.90 -2.11 36.25
C ASN A 223 15.14 -2.18 34.74
N PHE A 224 15.07 -1.06 34.01
CA PHE A 224 15.42 -1.02 32.58
C PHE A 224 16.91 -1.29 32.32
N ALA A 225 17.80 -0.69 33.10
CA ALA A 225 19.25 -0.90 32.97
C ALA A 225 19.66 -2.36 33.22
N ALA A 226 18.93 -3.08 34.09
CA ALA A 226 19.18 -4.49 34.38
C ALA A 226 18.79 -5.45 33.23
N MET A 227 17.80 -5.09 32.39
CA MET A 227 17.29 -6.01 31.36
C MET A 227 18.34 -6.36 30.31
N ARG A 228 18.99 -5.36 29.70
CA ARG A 228 19.89 -5.56 28.56
C ARG A 228 21.06 -6.52 28.89
N PRO A 229 21.83 -6.34 29.98
CA PRO A 229 22.92 -7.26 30.35
C PRO A 229 22.47 -8.71 30.59
N TYR A 230 21.25 -8.92 31.11
CA TYR A 230 20.69 -10.26 31.28
C TYR A 230 20.49 -10.96 29.93
N PHE A 231 19.89 -10.29 28.95
CA PHE A 231 19.70 -10.87 27.61
C PHE A 231 21.00 -11.02 26.83
N GLU A 232 21.92 -10.05 26.91
CA GLU A 232 23.25 -10.10 26.29
C GLU A 232 24.07 -11.32 26.78
N SER A 233 23.88 -11.75 28.04
CA SER A 233 24.51 -12.96 28.58
C SER A 233 24.02 -14.27 27.94
N VAL A 234 22.85 -14.25 27.29
CA VAL A 234 22.28 -15.39 26.54
C VAL A 234 22.64 -15.27 25.06
N SER A 235 22.45 -14.09 24.46
CA SER A 235 22.89 -13.76 23.11
C SER A 235 22.91 -12.24 22.90
N PRO A 236 23.94 -11.65 22.29
CA PRO A 236 24.04 -10.20 22.07
C PRO A 236 22.84 -9.59 21.33
N GLU A 237 22.28 -10.30 20.35
CA GLU A 237 21.19 -9.80 19.51
C GLU A 237 19.80 -10.00 20.12
N LEU A 238 19.68 -10.85 21.15
CA LEU A 238 18.38 -11.29 21.67
C LEU A 238 17.59 -10.13 22.28
N PHE A 239 18.26 -9.19 22.95
CA PHE A 239 17.59 -8.03 23.53
C PHE A 239 16.93 -7.15 22.46
N ASP A 240 17.69 -6.74 21.45
CA ASP A 240 17.21 -5.82 20.42
C ASP A 240 16.15 -6.50 19.52
N ASN A 241 16.30 -7.80 19.22
CA ASN A 241 15.29 -8.59 18.52
C ASN A 241 13.98 -8.71 19.33
N LEU A 242 14.05 -8.91 20.66
CA LEU A 242 12.86 -8.92 21.51
C LEU A 242 12.22 -7.54 21.62
N MET A 243 13.01 -6.49 21.85
CA MET A 243 12.48 -5.13 22.07
C MET A 243 11.91 -4.51 20.78
N GLY A 244 12.50 -4.79 19.62
CA GLY A 244 11.99 -4.42 18.31
C GLY A 244 10.85 -5.31 17.80
N GLY A 245 10.73 -6.53 18.32
CA GLY A 245 9.70 -7.49 17.95
C GLY A 245 8.28 -7.06 18.33
N ARG A 246 7.29 -7.67 17.68
CA ARG A 246 5.85 -7.43 17.92
C ARG A 246 5.18 -8.66 18.53
N MET A 247 4.22 -8.42 19.42
CA MET A 247 3.32 -9.43 19.96
C MET A 247 2.24 -9.84 18.95
N ALA A 248 1.46 -10.87 19.28
CA ALA A 248 0.36 -11.36 18.45
C ALA A 248 -0.78 -10.34 18.25
N ASP A 249 -0.86 -9.30 19.08
CA ASP A 249 -1.79 -8.17 18.93
C ASP A 249 -1.22 -7.02 18.06
N GLY A 250 -0.01 -7.19 17.52
CA GLY A 250 0.69 -6.21 16.70
C GLY A 250 1.49 -5.15 17.48
N ARG A 251 1.40 -5.09 18.82
CA ARG A 251 2.13 -4.09 19.62
C ARG A 251 3.60 -4.48 19.81
N LYS A 252 4.50 -3.51 19.89
CA LYS A 252 5.91 -3.77 20.22
C LYS A 252 6.06 -4.40 21.60
N ILE A 253 6.78 -5.52 21.68
CA ILE A 253 7.09 -6.23 22.93
C ILE A 253 7.83 -5.30 23.89
N GLY A 254 8.78 -4.51 23.39
CA GLY A 254 9.54 -3.53 24.18
C GLY A 254 8.74 -2.35 24.72
N ASN A 255 7.46 -2.21 24.30
CA ASN A 255 6.53 -1.23 24.86
C ASN A 255 5.48 -1.89 25.79
N HIS A 256 5.43 -3.22 25.90
CA HIS A 256 4.36 -3.93 26.59
C HIS A 256 4.63 -4.05 28.11
N PRO A 257 3.79 -3.47 29.00
CA PRO A 257 4.04 -3.45 30.44
C PRO A 257 4.34 -4.82 31.04
N ASP A 258 3.57 -5.85 30.68
CA ASP A 258 3.76 -7.20 31.26
C ASP A 258 5.03 -7.91 30.78
N ALA A 259 5.49 -7.64 29.55
CA ALA A 259 6.78 -8.15 29.09
C ALA A 259 7.91 -7.45 29.85
N LEU A 260 7.84 -6.13 29.98
CA LEU A 260 8.80 -5.34 30.74
C LEU A 260 8.85 -5.73 32.22
N ARG A 261 7.70 -6.01 32.86
CA ARG A 261 7.62 -6.60 34.21
C ARG A 261 8.30 -7.95 34.29
N PHE A 262 7.99 -8.86 33.37
CA PHE A 262 8.60 -10.19 33.32
C PHE A 262 10.13 -10.10 33.13
N PHE A 263 10.59 -9.24 32.22
CA PHE A 263 12.02 -9.03 31.95
C PHE A 263 12.76 -8.38 33.12
N ALA A 264 12.19 -7.35 33.76
CA ALA A 264 12.74 -6.77 34.98
C ALA A 264 12.82 -7.81 36.10
N ALA A 265 11.75 -8.56 36.35
CA ALA A 265 11.72 -9.59 37.39
C ALA A 265 12.77 -10.70 37.15
N LYS A 266 13.00 -11.10 35.90
CA LYS A 266 14.06 -12.06 35.54
C LYS A 266 15.46 -11.45 35.72
N ALA A 267 15.70 -10.27 35.16
CA ALA A 267 16.99 -9.60 35.28
C ALA A 267 17.39 -9.35 36.75
N VAL A 268 16.45 -8.97 37.62
CA VAL A 268 16.68 -8.75 39.06
C VAL A 268 16.83 -10.06 39.83
N ALA A 269 16.17 -11.14 39.41
CA ALA A 269 16.33 -12.46 40.04
C ALA A 269 17.76 -13.02 39.82
N GLU A 270 18.25 -12.92 38.58
CA GLU A 270 19.56 -13.42 38.14
C GLU A 270 20.71 -12.46 38.53
N ASN A 271 20.51 -11.14 38.41
CA ASN A 271 21.49 -10.14 38.80
C ASN A 271 20.87 -9.01 39.68
N PRO A 272 20.71 -9.25 41.00
CA PRO A 272 20.19 -8.25 41.93
C PRO A 272 21.06 -6.99 42.09
N MET A 273 22.32 -7.01 41.63
CA MET A 273 23.22 -5.86 41.70
C MET A 273 22.89 -4.80 40.64
N ALA A 274 22.28 -5.21 39.52
CA ALA A 274 22.03 -4.33 38.38
C ALA A 274 21.00 -3.22 38.66
N THR A 275 20.13 -3.39 39.67
CA THR A 275 19.18 -2.35 40.12
C THR A 275 19.69 -1.50 41.29
N ILE A 276 20.79 -1.90 41.92
CA ILE A 276 21.32 -1.26 43.14
C ILE A 276 22.51 -0.34 42.82
N VAL A 277 23.28 -0.67 41.77
CA VAL A 277 24.49 0.06 41.40
C VAL A 277 24.20 1.06 40.28
N PRO A 278 24.42 2.39 40.49
CA PRO A 278 24.39 3.36 39.41
C PRO A 278 25.45 3.04 38.36
N ALA A 279 25.12 3.18 37.07
CA ALA A 279 26.06 2.91 35.99
C ALA A 279 27.36 3.74 36.14
N GLY A 280 28.49 3.05 36.33
CA GLY A 280 29.84 3.65 36.34
C GLY A 280 30.68 3.52 37.62
N GLY A 281 30.25 2.82 38.67
CA GLY A 281 31.01 2.66 39.93
C GLY A 281 31.41 1.21 40.28
N SER A 282 32.57 1.02 40.95
CA SER A 282 33.03 -0.28 41.50
C SER A 282 31.94 -0.90 42.40
N SER A 283 31.27 -1.94 41.90
CA SER A 283 29.96 -2.40 42.40
C SER A 283 30.01 -3.13 43.75
N ALA A 284 31.05 -3.93 44.00
CA ALA A 284 31.17 -4.72 45.22
C ALA A 284 31.69 -3.88 46.40
N GLU A 285 32.72 -3.07 46.19
CA GLU A 285 33.32 -2.24 47.25
C GLU A 285 32.38 -1.12 47.70
N SER A 286 31.66 -0.48 46.76
CA SER A 286 30.65 0.52 47.08
C SER A 286 29.49 -0.08 47.90
N LEU A 287 28.99 -1.27 47.52
CA LEU A 287 27.97 -1.99 48.31
C LEU A 287 28.46 -2.31 49.73
N HIS A 288 29.69 -2.80 49.89
CA HIS A 288 30.24 -3.11 51.22
C HIS A 288 30.42 -1.85 52.08
N ALA A 289 30.89 -0.74 51.49
CA ALA A 289 31.02 0.54 52.16
C ALA A 289 29.66 1.14 52.56
N GLU A 290 28.64 0.99 51.70
CA GLU A 290 27.29 1.48 51.99
C GLU A 290 26.62 0.67 53.12
N ILE A 291 26.73 -0.66 53.09
CA ILE A 291 26.28 -1.55 54.17
C ILE A 291 26.95 -1.14 55.49
N ALA A 292 28.28 -0.98 55.51
CA ALA A 292 29.02 -0.58 56.72
C ALA A 292 28.58 0.81 57.24
N THR A 293 28.24 1.73 56.33
CA THR A 293 27.73 3.06 56.68
C THR A 293 26.33 2.99 57.32
N MET A 294 25.43 2.16 56.78
CA MET A 294 24.11 1.92 57.37
C MET A 294 24.21 1.20 58.72
N GLU A 295 25.04 0.16 58.84
CA GLU A 295 25.30 -0.52 60.10
C GLU A 295 25.92 0.40 61.16
N LYS A 296 26.76 1.36 60.76
CA LYS A 296 27.25 2.41 61.66
C LYS A 296 26.10 3.29 62.14
N ARG A 297 25.24 3.78 61.23
CA ARG A 297 24.04 4.58 61.57
C ARG A 297 23.10 3.83 62.51
N MET A 298 22.87 2.53 62.31
CA MET A 298 22.11 1.66 63.23
C MET A 298 22.66 1.62 64.66
N LYS A 299 23.99 1.78 64.82
CA LYS A 299 24.70 1.77 66.11
C LYS A 299 24.77 3.16 66.74
N THR A 300 25.01 4.21 65.95
CA THR A 300 25.26 5.58 66.45
C THR A 300 24.03 6.48 66.50
N ASP A 301 23.05 6.26 65.63
CA ASP A 301 21.79 7.03 65.57
C ASP A 301 20.59 6.08 65.38
N ARG A 302 20.39 5.27 66.42
CA ARG A 302 19.34 4.24 66.47
C ARG A 302 17.94 4.85 66.39
N ALA A 303 17.75 6.06 66.92
CA ALA A 303 16.46 6.74 66.97
C ALA A 303 16.02 7.29 65.61
N ALA A 304 16.94 7.87 64.81
CA ALA A 304 16.61 8.25 63.44
C ALA A 304 16.50 7.01 62.53
N TRP A 305 17.37 6.01 62.71
CA TRP A 305 17.32 4.76 61.94
C TRP A 305 15.95 4.08 62.00
N HIS A 306 15.37 3.91 63.19
CA HIS A 306 14.07 3.25 63.34
C HIS A 306 12.89 4.04 62.75
N LYS A 307 13.07 5.33 62.47
CA LYS A 307 12.06 6.18 61.81
C LYS A 307 12.23 6.26 60.27
N ASP A 308 13.36 5.78 59.75
CA ASP A 308 13.73 5.87 58.34
C ASP A 308 13.45 4.54 57.62
N THR A 309 12.18 4.32 57.27
CA THR A 309 11.72 3.08 56.63
C THR A 309 12.39 2.84 55.27
N ALA A 310 12.63 3.91 54.50
CA ALA A 310 13.28 3.83 53.19
C ALA A 310 14.74 3.37 53.30
N ALA A 311 15.50 3.87 54.29
CA ALA A 311 16.85 3.37 54.55
C ALA A 311 16.85 1.90 55.01
N GLN A 312 15.86 1.47 55.80
CA GLN A 312 15.71 0.07 56.19
C GLN A 312 15.42 -0.85 55.01
N GLU A 313 14.58 -0.42 54.06
CA GLU A 313 14.29 -1.18 52.83
C GLU A 313 15.51 -1.27 51.92
N ARG A 314 16.23 -0.15 51.73
CA ARG A 314 17.50 -0.14 50.97
C ARG A 314 18.55 -1.05 51.60
N TYR A 315 18.67 -1.08 52.94
CA TYR A 315 19.54 -2.02 53.64
C TYR A 315 19.14 -3.48 53.42
N ARG A 316 17.84 -3.83 53.44
CA ARG A 316 17.36 -5.19 53.12
C ARG A 316 17.71 -5.60 51.69
N LYS A 317 17.55 -4.69 50.71
CA LYS A 317 17.97 -4.90 49.31
C LYS A 317 19.49 -5.18 49.23
N LEU A 318 20.31 -4.33 49.84
CA LEU A 318 21.78 -4.46 49.87
C LEU A 318 22.26 -5.78 50.51
N ILE A 319 21.69 -6.17 51.64
CA ILE A 319 22.05 -7.43 52.34
C ILE A 319 21.65 -8.65 51.50
N THR A 320 20.46 -8.64 50.90
CA THR A 320 20.01 -9.73 50.01
C THR A 320 20.95 -9.89 48.80
N ALA A 321 21.38 -8.78 48.20
CA ALA A 321 22.34 -8.79 47.09
C ALA A 321 23.73 -9.29 47.53
N ARG A 322 24.24 -8.81 48.68
CA ARG A 322 25.50 -9.27 49.29
C ARG A 322 25.53 -10.78 49.51
N ASP A 323 24.44 -11.35 50.02
CA ASP A 323 24.42 -12.75 50.42
C ASP A 323 24.27 -13.68 49.21
N LYS A 324 23.61 -13.22 48.12
CA LYS A 324 23.65 -13.90 46.82
C LYS A 324 25.03 -13.86 46.14
N LEU A 325 25.84 -12.82 46.34
CA LEU A 325 27.23 -12.76 45.82
C LEU A 325 28.21 -13.73 46.51
N LYS A 326 27.78 -14.41 47.59
CA LYS A 326 28.58 -15.37 48.37
C LYS A 326 28.16 -16.83 48.18
N ALA A 327 27.08 -17.07 47.43
CA ALA A 327 26.50 -18.38 47.17
C ALA A 327 26.98 -18.94 45.83
#